data_AF-A0A941DGV5-F1
#
_entry.id   AF-A0A941DGV5-F1
#
_cell.length_a   1.000
_cell.length_b   1.000
_cell.length_c   1.000
_cell.angle_alpha   90.00
_cell.angle_beta   90.00
_cell.angle_gamma   90.00
#
_symmetry.space_group_name_H-M   'P 1'
#
loop_
_entity.id
_entity.type
_entity.pdbx_description
1 polymer ?
#
loop_
_entity_poly.entity_id
_entity_poly.type
_entity_poly.pdbx_seq_one_letter_code
_entity_poly.pdbx_strand_id
1 'polypeptide(L)'
;MSSTSSRPSERVLLQRVRNQLIDYLEIAASFQAQHDFQAQAPQTHVATEVLEQWADWVSPNWQQELKAPTFSEAERSAITQFQLIWQDTDNKLVRPLPALDYIQLAPAWQQLRAAAEECLRVFMLRGKLSDVEEVIG
;
A
#
# COMPACT_ATOMS: atom_id res chain seq x y z
N MET A 1 23.72 28.68 -16.50
CA MET A 1 22.32 28.21 -16.38
C MET A 1 22.26 27.41 -15.10
N SER A 2 21.71 28.00 -14.04
CA SER A 2 21.71 27.40 -12.71
C SER A 2 20.58 26.38 -12.62
N SER A 3 20.92 25.09 -12.55
CA SER A 3 19.99 24.02 -12.25
C SER A 3 19.67 24.07 -10.75
N THR A 4 18.65 24.83 -10.36
CA THR A 4 18.09 24.77 -9.01
C THR A 4 17.41 23.42 -8.84
N SER A 5 18.16 22.42 -8.38
CA SER A 5 17.60 21.22 -7.74
C SER A 5 17.02 21.65 -6.39
N SER A 6 15.86 22.31 -6.43
CA SER A 6 15.08 22.68 -5.25
C SER A 6 14.65 21.40 -4.54
N ARG A 7 14.91 21.28 -3.23
CA ARG A 7 14.42 20.17 -2.41
C ARG A 7 12.90 20.07 -2.57
N PRO A 8 12.32 18.87 -2.80
CA PRO A 8 10.87 18.70 -2.86
C PRO A 8 10.22 19.24 -1.58
N SER A 9 9.06 19.89 -1.71
CA SER A 9 8.30 20.33 -0.55
C SER A 9 7.76 19.13 0.23
N GLU A 10 7.42 19.34 1.50
CA GLU A 10 6.78 18.32 2.34
C GLU A 10 5.51 17.76 1.68
N ARG A 11 4.75 18.61 0.97
CA ARG A 11 3.55 18.19 0.24
C ARG A 11 3.87 17.25 -0.92
N VAL A 12 4.89 17.56 -1.73
CA VAL A 12 5.32 16.69 -2.84
C VAL A 12 5.82 15.34 -2.31
N LEU A 13 6.53 15.34 -1.18
CA LEU A 13 6.95 14.09 -0.52
C LEU A 13 5.73 13.27 -0.08
N LEU A 14 4.72 13.91 0.50
CA LEU A 14 3.49 13.23 0.93
C LEU A 14 2.66 12.72 -0.26
N GLN A 15 2.68 13.41 -1.41
CA GLN A 15 2.04 12.95 -2.65
C GLN A 15 2.72 11.69 -3.20
N ARG A 16 4.05 11.62 -3.15
CA ARG A 16 4.81 10.42 -3.51
C ARG A 16 4.48 9.24 -2.59
N VAL A 17 4.40 9.48 -1.29
CA VAL A 17 3.95 8.46 -0.32
C VAL A 17 2.55 7.96 -0.67
N ARG A 18 1.62 8.87 -0.99
CA ARG A 18 0.28 8.50 -1.45
C ARG A 18 0.30 7.63 -2.71
N ASN A 19 1.15 7.96 -3.68
CA ASN A 19 1.29 7.18 -4.91
C ASN A 19 1.93 5.82 -4.67
N GLN A 20 2.90 5.73 -3.76
CA GLN A 20 3.51 4.45 -3.36
C GLN A 20 2.53 3.54 -2.61
N LEU A 21 1.62 4.12 -1.81
CA LEU A 21 0.51 3.36 -1.23
C LEU A 21 -0.41 2.78 -2.30
N ILE A 22 -0.71 3.55 -3.37
CA ILE A 22 -1.47 3.04 -4.52
C ILE A 22 -0.72 1.87 -5.16
N ASP A 23 0.58 2.00 -5.43
CA ASP A 23 1.39 0.93 -6.03
C ASP A 23 1.38 -0.35 -5.19
N TYR A 24 1.54 -0.21 -3.88
CA TYR A 24 1.44 -1.34 -2.95
C TYR A 24 0.05 -1.98 -2.99
N LEU A 25 -1.01 -1.18 -2.93
CA LEU A 25 -2.39 -1.67 -2.92
C LEU A 25 -2.77 -2.37 -4.23
N GLU A 26 -2.25 -1.93 -5.37
CA GLU A 26 -2.43 -2.59 -6.68
C GLU A 26 -1.89 -4.02 -6.66
N ILE A 27 -0.74 -4.25 -6.00
CA ILE A 27 -0.17 -5.59 -5.81
C ILE A 27 -0.98 -6.37 -4.77
N ALA A 28 -1.19 -5.79 -3.58
CA ALA A 28 -1.85 -6.47 -2.47
C ALA A 28 -3.30 -6.90 -2.79
N ALA A 29 -4.02 -6.13 -3.63
CA ALA A 29 -5.39 -6.42 -4.03
C ALA A 29 -5.51 -7.57 -5.05
N SER A 30 -4.46 -7.84 -5.83
CA SER A 30 -4.58 -8.66 -7.04
C SER A 30 -3.85 -9.99 -6.93
N PHE A 31 -4.61 -11.07 -7.10
CA PHE A 31 -4.03 -12.41 -7.26
C PHE A 31 -3.02 -12.43 -8.42
N GLN A 32 -3.40 -11.92 -9.58
CA GLN A 32 -2.55 -11.94 -10.77
C GLN A 32 -1.30 -11.08 -10.58
N ALA A 33 -1.42 -9.88 -10.00
CA ALA A 33 -0.26 -9.01 -9.81
C ALA A 33 0.78 -9.62 -8.87
N GLN A 34 0.34 -10.33 -7.82
CA GLN A 34 1.26 -11.07 -6.93
C GLN A 34 1.97 -12.21 -7.67
N HIS A 35 1.25 -12.94 -8.53
CA HIS A 35 1.86 -13.98 -9.36
C HIS A 35 2.84 -13.42 -10.39
N ASP A 36 2.49 -12.31 -11.03
CA ASP A 36 3.37 -11.64 -11.98
C ASP A 36 4.64 -11.11 -11.30
N PHE A 37 4.51 -10.57 -10.08
CA PHE A 37 5.65 -10.17 -9.27
C PHE A 37 6.54 -11.38 -8.93
N GLN A 38 5.93 -12.49 -8.51
CA GLN A 38 6.67 -13.72 -8.20
C GLN A 38 7.42 -14.27 -9.43
N ALA A 39 6.82 -14.17 -10.62
CA ALA A 39 7.45 -14.59 -11.87
C ALA A 39 8.62 -13.68 -12.28
N GLN A 40 8.50 -12.37 -12.03
CA GLN A 40 9.56 -11.40 -12.31
C GLN A 40 10.71 -11.48 -11.31
N ALA A 41 10.43 -11.87 -10.06
CA ALA A 41 11.42 -12.05 -9.00
C ALA A 41 11.29 -13.44 -8.34
N PRO A 42 11.73 -14.54 -9.00
CA PRO A 42 11.53 -15.90 -8.49
C PRO A 42 12.21 -16.22 -7.15
N GLN A 43 13.18 -15.40 -6.75
CA GLN A 43 13.90 -15.55 -5.47
C GLN A 43 13.19 -14.83 -4.30
N THR A 44 12.24 -13.94 -4.60
CA THR A 44 11.46 -13.21 -3.59
C THR A 44 10.33 -14.10 -3.10
N HIS A 45 10.09 -14.14 -1.79
CA HIS A 45 8.87 -14.75 -1.25
C HIS A 45 7.78 -13.68 -1.24
N VAL A 46 7.00 -13.59 -2.32
CA VAL A 46 6.07 -12.46 -2.53
C VAL A 46 5.00 -12.36 -1.44
N ALA A 47 4.54 -13.47 -0.86
CA ALA A 47 3.59 -13.41 0.23
C ALA A 47 4.18 -12.73 1.47
N THR A 48 5.46 -13.02 1.76
CA THR A 48 6.19 -12.34 2.83
C THR A 48 6.35 -10.86 2.53
N GLU A 49 6.77 -10.52 1.30
CA GLU A 49 6.95 -9.13 0.87
C GLU A 49 5.67 -8.31 1.01
N VAL A 50 4.52 -8.84 0.58
CA VAL A 50 3.23 -8.13 0.71
C VAL A 50 2.90 -7.80 2.17
N LEU A 51 3.19 -8.68 3.13
CA LEU A 51 2.97 -8.36 4.54
C LEU A 51 4.02 -7.37 5.07
N GLU A 52 5.30 -7.65 4.82
CA GLU A 52 6.41 -6.89 5.41
C GLU A 52 6.49 -5.47 4.86
N GLN A 53 6.25 -5.28 3.56
CA GLN A 53 6.24 -3.95 2.95
C GLN A 53 5.20 -3.05 3.60
N TRP A 54 4.02 -3.57 3.98
CA TRP A 54 3.04 -2.79 4.73
C TRP A 54 3.49 -2.50 6.16
N ALA A 55 4.11 -3.46 6.84
CA ALA A 55 4.60 -3.26 8.20
C ALA A 55 5.61 -2.09 8.28
N ASP A 56 6.41 -1.90 7.23
CA ASP A 56 7.35 -0.77 7.12
C ASP A 56 6.65 0.59 7.01
N TRP A 57 5.40 0.64 6.53
CA TRP A 57 4.61 1.87 6.42
C TRP A 57 3.95 2.30 7.72
N VAL A 58 3.64 1.36 8.61
CA VAL A 58 2.81 1.61 9.79
C VAL A 58 3.70 2.01 10.97
N SER A 59 4.21 3.24 10.95
CA SER A 59 4.84 3.85 12.14
C SER A 59 3.80 3.99 13.27
N PRO A 60 4.17 4.06 14.56
CA PRO A 60 3.22 4.29 15.64
C PRO A 60 2.34 5.55 15.47
N ASN A 61 2.79 6.51 14.65
CA ASN A 61 2.12 7.78 14.40
C ASN A 61 1.60 7.94 12.96
N TRP A 62 1.53 6.86 12.18
CA TRP A 62 1.19 6.91 10.75
C TRP A 62 -0.07 7.76 10.46
N GLN A 63 -1.11 7.65 11.30
CA GLN A 63 -2.35 8.43 11.15
C GLN A 63 -2.14 9.95 11.19
N GLN A 64 -1.19 10.43 11.99
CA GLN A 64 -0.86 11.85 12.13
C GLN A 64 -0.06 12.38 10.93
N GLU A 65 0.61 11.48 10.20
CA GLU A 65 1.43 11.78 9.03
C GLU A 65 0.56 11.92 7.75
N LEU A 66 -0.61 11.25 7.70
CA LEU A 66 -1.54 11.29 6.57
C LEU A 66 -2.42 12.54 6.55
N LYS A 67 -1.83 13.69 6.22
CA LYS A 67 -2.49 15.01 6.32
C LYS A 67 -3.27 15.42 5.06
N ALA A 68 -4.31 16.23 5.26
CA ALA A 68 -4.99 16.95 4.19
C ALA A 68 -4.09 18.06 3.61
N PRO A 69 -4.26 18.46 2.32
CA PRO A 69 -5.23 17.93 1.35
C PRO A 69 -4.73 16.70 0.59
N THR A 70 -3.50 16.24 0.86
CA THR A 70 -2.92 15.09 0.15
C THR A 70 -3.75 13.83 0.40
N PHE A 71 -4.08 13.55 1.66
CA PHE A 71 -5.02 12.50 2.04
C PHE A 71 -6.38 13.11 2.42
N SER A 72 -7.42 12.65 1.75
CA SER A 72 -8.82 12.93 2.11
C SER A 72 -9.23 12.16 3.37
N GLU A 73 -10.36 12.55 3.96
CA GLU A 73 -10.93 11.81 5.09
C GLU A 73 -11.29 10.37 4.73
N ALA A 74 -11.90 10.18 3.55
CA ALA A 74 -12.24 8.86 3.04
C ALA A 74 -11.00 7.95 2.90
N GLU A 75 -9.90 8.46 2.34
CA GLU A 75 -8.65 7.70 2.21
C GLU A 75 -8.06 7.34 3.58
N ARG A 76 -8.03 8.27 4.54
CA ARG A 76 -7.58 7.97 5.91
C ARG A 76 -8.44 6.89 6.58
N SER A 77 -9.76 6.96 6.41
CA SER A 77 -10.67 5.94 6.93
C SER A 77 -10.44 4.59 6.26
N ALA A 78 -10.24 4.55 4.94
CA ALA A 78 -9.97 3.33 4.19
C ALA A 78 -8.66 2.66 4.63
N ILE A 79 -7.58 3.43 4.81
CA ILE A 79 -6.30 2.93 5.33
C ILE A 79 -6.48 2.36 6.74
N THR A 80 -7.27 3.02 7.59
CA THR A 80 -7.55 2.53 8.96
C THR A 80 -8.27 1.18 8.93
N GLN A 81 -9.26 1.01 8.05
CA GLN A 81 -9.95 -0.27 7.89
C GLN A 81 -9.02 -1.36 7.36
N PHE A 82 -8.22 -1.03 6.34
CA PHE A 82 -7.24 -1.96 5.80
C PHE A 82 -6.21 -2.39 6.85
N GLN A 83 -5.71 -1.46 7.67
CA GLN A 83 -4.78 -1.74 8.77
C GLN A 83 -5.31 -2.79 9.75
N LEU A 84 -6.60 -2.70 10.13
CA LEU A 84 -7.22 -3.65 11.05
C LEU A 84 -7.27 -5.07 10.46
N ILE A 85 -7.62 -5.19 9.18
CA ILE A 85 -7.63 -6.47 8.47
C ILE A 85 -6.21 -7.01 8.28
N TRP A 86 -5.25 -6.16 7.97
CA TRP A 86 -3.84 -6.55 7.87
C TRP A 86 -3.33 -7.12 9.20
N GLN A 87 -3.58 -6.44 10.33
CA GLN A 87 -3.18 -6.92 11.66
C GLN A 87 -3.84 -8.25 12.02
N ASP A 88 -5.14 -8.38 11.78
CA ASP A 88 -5.87 -9.63 12.00
C ASP A 88 -5.35 -10.77 11.12
N THR A 89 -5.00 -10.47 9.87
CA THR A 89 -4.39 -11.43 8.94
C THR A 89 -3.02 -11.89 9.44
N ASP A 90 -2.13 -10.96 9.79
CA ASP A 90 -0.79 -11.28 10.30
C ASP A 90 -0.85 -12.15 11.57
N ASN A 91 -1.78 -11.84 12.48
CA ASN A 91 -1.99 -12.63 13.70
C ASN A 91 -2.49 -14.07 13.45
N LYS A 92 -3.17 -14.31 12.32
CA LYS A 92 -3.72 -15.63 11.96
C LYS A 92 -2.76 -16.50 11.17
N LEU A 93 -1.76 -15.90 10.54
CA LEU A 93 -0.84 -16.62 9.67
C LEU A 93 0.33 -17.20 10.47
N VAL A 94 0.62 -18.48 10.22
CA VAL A 94 1.77 -19.16 10.83
C VAL A 94 3.01 -18.91 9.97
N ARG A 95 4.12 -18.53 10.61
CA ARG A 95 5.42 -18.32 9.95
C ARG A 95 6.26 -19.61 9.99
N PRO A 96 7.07 -19.91 8.95
CA PRO A 96 7.20 -19.17 7.69
C PRO A 96 5.94 -19.30 6.83
N LEU A 97 5.62 -18.26 6.07
CA LEU A 97 4.47 -18.28 5.17
C LEU A 97 4.63 -19.37 4.11
N PRO A 98 3.55 -20.08 3.75
CA PRO A 98 3.61 -21.06 2.67
C PRO A 98 3.82 -20.38 1.32
N ALA A 99 4.14 -21.16 0.29
CA ALA A 99 4.26 -20.64 -1.08
C ALA A 99 2.99 -19.91 -1.54
N LEU A 100 3.16 -18.96 -2.48
CA LEU A 100 2.11 -18.04 -2.90
C LEU A 100 0.82 -18.79 -3.30
N ASP A 101 0.90 -19.81 -4.15
CA ASP A 101 -0.27 -20.60 -4.57
C ASP A 101 -1.10 -21.15 -3.38
N TYR A 102 -0.42 -21.54 -2.30
CA TYR A 102 -1.08 -22.08 -1.11
C TYR A 102 -1.66 -21.00 -0.22
N ILE A 103 -0.91 -19.90 0.01
CA ILE A 103 -1.43 -18.82 0.86
C ILE A 103 -2.63 -18.13 0.23
N GLN A 104 -2.71 -18.07 -1.11
CA GLN A 104 -3.83 -17.46 -1.83
C GLN A 104 -5.17 -18.16 -1.53
N LEU A 105 -5.14 -19.41 -1.09
CA LEU A 105 -6.31 -20.20 -0.68
C LEU A 105 -6.75 -19.92 0.77
N ALA A 106 -5.90 -19.32 1.59
CA ALA A 106 -6.21 -19.05 2.98
C ALA A 106 -7.30 -17.96 3.10
N PRO A 107 -8.38 -18.17 3.88
CA PRO A 107 -9.44 -17.18 4.04
C PRO A 107 -8.94 -15.81 4.53
N ALA A 108 -7.96 -15.80 5.44
CA ALA A 108 -7.35 -14.57 5.93
C ALA A 108 -6.64 -13.78 4.80
N TRP A 109 -5.96 -14.49 3.89
CA TRP A 109 -5.31 -13.85 2.74
C TRP A 109 -6.33 -13.30 1.74
N GLN A 110 -7.43 -14.01 1.51
CA GLN A 110 -8.52 -13.52 0.66
C GLN A 110 -9.16 -12.25 1.24
N GLN A 111 -9.36 -12.20 2.56
CA GLN A 111 -9.83 -11.00 3.26
C GLN A 111 -8.86 -9.83 3.13
N LEU A 112 -7.55 -10.09 3.25
CA LEU A 112 -6.52 -9.08 3.02
C LEU A 112 -6.60 -8.49 1.61
N ARG A 113 -6.68 -9.33 0.57
CA ARG A 113 -6.79 -8.87 -0.83
C ARG A 113 -8.05 -8.04 -1.05
N ALA A 114 -9.20 -8.49 -0.54
CA ALA A 114 -10.46 -7.76 -0.66
C ALA A 114 -10.41 -6.40 0.06
N ALA A 115 -9.77 -6.34 1.24
CA ALA A 115 -9.59 -5.09 1.96
C ALA A 115 -8.63 -4.13 1.24
N ALA A 116 -7.56 -4.66 0.62
CA ALA A 116 -6.66 -3.87 -0.23
C ALA A 116 -7.39 -3.32 -1.46
N GLU A 117 -8.24 -4.12 -2.11
CA GLU A 117 -9.05 -3.72 -3.26
C GLU A 117 -10.01 -2.57 -2.89
N GLU A 118 -10.71 -2.68 -1.77
CA GLU A 118 -11.62 -1.63 -1.31
C GLU A 118 -10.86 -0.34 -0.95
N CYS A 119 -9.70 -0.46 -0.30
CA CYS A 119 -8.85 0.68 0.00
C CYS A 119 -8.36 1.36 -1.30
N LEU A 120 -7.86 0.57 -2.26
CA LEU A 120 -7.42 1.05 -3.56
C LEU A 120 -8.54 1.79 -4.28
N ARG A 121 -9.76 1.25 -4.29
CA ARG A 121 -10.93 1.86 -4.92
C ARG A 121 -11.19 3.28 -4.41
N VAL A 122 -10.98 3.53 -3.11
CA VAL A 122 -11.13 4.87 -2.52
C VAL A 122 -10.04 5.83 -3.02
N PHE A 123 -8.78 5.39 -3.08
CA PHE A 123 -7.69 6.22 -3.62
C PHE A 123 -7.88 6.54 -5.11
N MET A 124 -8.39 5.57 -5.87
CA MET A 124 -8.60 5.70 -7.31
C MET A 124 -9.73 6.66 -7.67
N LEU A 125 -10.55 7.12 -6.71
CA LEU A 125 -11.48 8.24 -6.94
C LEU A 125 -10.75 9.54 -7.33
N ARG A 126 -9.51 9.71 -6.86
CA ARG A 126 -8.64 10.86 -7.18
C ARG A 126 -7.44 10.48 -8.07
N GLY A 127 -7.19 9.18 -8.25
CA GLY A 127 -6.04 8.68 -9.01
C GLY A 127 -4.69 9.01 -8.35
N LYS A 128 -3.59 8.83 -9.07
CA LYS A 128 -2.26 9.28 -8.62
C LYS A 128 -2.14 10.81 -8.71
N LEU A 129 -1.41 11.41 -7.78
CA LEU A 129 -1.11 12.86 -7.78
C LEU A 129 0.23 13.13 -8.48
N SER A 130 0.53 14.40 -8.81
CA SER A 130 1.83 14.76 -9.35
C SER A 130 2.95 14.54 -8.33
N ASP A 131 4.06 13.96 -8.77
CA ASP A 131 5.26 13.73 -7.95
C ASP A 131 6.27 14.89 -8.04
N VAL A 132 5.94 15.94 -8.78
CA VAL A 132 6.80 17.09 -9.07
C VAL A 132 6.15 18.43 -8.75
N GLU A 133 4.82 18.51 -8.75
CA GLU A 133 4.06 19.75 -8.53
C GLU A 133 3.05 19.57 -7.40
N GLU A 134 2.85 20.62 -6.61
CA GLU A 134 1.82 20.61 -5.56
C GLU A 134 0.41 20.68 -6.17
N VAL A 135 -0.24 19.52 -6.30
CA VAL A 135 -1.66 19.48 -6.66
C VAL A 135 -2.55 19.89 -5.48
N ILE A 136 -3.46 20.84 -5.72
CA ILE A 136 -4.59 21.16 -4.85
C ILE A 136 -5.66 20.13 -5.18
N GLY A 137 -5.85 19.17 -4.27
CA GLY A 137 -6.83 18.09 -4.38
C GLY A 137 -8.27 18.58 -4.37
#